data_AF-A0A934VHJ0-F1
#
_entry.id   AF-A0A934VHJ0-F1
#
_cell.length_a   1.000
_cell.length_b   1.000
_cell.length_c   1.000
_cell.angle_alpha   90.00
_cell.angle_beta   90.00
_cell.angle_gamma   90.00
#
_symmetry.space_group_name_H-M   'P 1'
#
loop_
_entity.id
_entity.type
_entity.pdbx_description
1 polymer ?
#
loop_
_entity_poly.entity_id
_entity_poly.type
_entity_poly.pdbx_seq_one_letter_code
_entity_poly.pdbx_strand_id
1 'polypeptide(L)'
;MSDEESSREKRKKRVRKSDSGSRGGSLYEKREKLLKEMQSNADLRSIDVREQVELLKEASDESSEESWGSKRKRRKGSPWMLWAIVGLVIPIVLVGLMIMTAKQRHQADPNNADLGIDFDVLSGGGQEEPEDWFVENSGPSFTRAVEVLESLSEDSLRLEDIETLVRSRSQAGRLIAWQQAGEWAGFNVSQPTNLTWEYGSVAEVGYMTVHGVRSDFRNFRAYFVKAEDGLVLDADATEGYSEIPIAELPGQDLSEPVLVRAWVAKEPHFDTERAPRLSRYQILAPNQVDFVWATCEKGSDLDEALREELNYGRLIGERKKEFRAAVRLSNGEGLRPDEFVLTELVSPEWVLVESE
;
A
#
# COMPACT_ATOMS: atom_id res chain seq x y z
N MET A 1 -39.06 80.87 -24.87
CA MET A 1 -39.69 79.86 -25.75
C MET A 1 -39.65 78.55 -24.97
N SER A 2 -40.50 78.45 -23.94
CA SER A 2 -41.78 77.71 -23.93
C SER A 2 -41.48 76.20 -23.92
N ASP A 3 -41.72 75.41 -22.87
CA ASP A 3 -42.92 75.35 -22.03
C ASP A 3 -42.65 74.80 -20.62
N GLU A 4 -43.53 75.22 -19.72
CA GLU A 4 -43.68 74.85 -18.31
C GLU A 4 -44.78 73.78 -18.18
N GLU A 5 -44.63 72.91 -17.18
CA GLU A 5 -45.64 72.16 -16.42
C GLU A 5 -46.89 71.53 -17.10
N SER A 6 -47.11 70.24 -16.83
CA SER A 6 -48.31 69.74 -16.11
C SER A 6 -48.48 68.21 -16.17
N SER A 7 -48.32 67.59 -14.99
CA SER A 7 -49.24 66.70 -14.25
C SER A 7 -50.10 65.58 -14.92
N ARG A 8 -50.30 64.53 -14.09
CA ARG A 8 -51.35 63.46 -14.08
C ARG A 8 -51.17 62.28 -15.05
N GLU A 9 -51.52 61.03 -14.76
CA GLU A 9 -51.92 60.25 -13.57
C GLU A 9 -51.98 58.75 -14.00
N LYS A 10 -51.76 57.81 -13.06
CA LYS A 10 -52.40 56.48 -12.94
C LYS A 10 -52.26 55.44 -14.09
N ARG A 11 -51.66 54.26 -13.78
CA ARG A 11 -52.36 53.02 -13.33
C ARG A 11 -51.47 51.76 -13.35
N LYS A 12 -51.64 50.95 -12.29
CA LYS A 12 -51.10 49.59 -12.06
C LYS A 12 -51.53 48.57 -13.13
N LYS A 13 -50.68 47.58 -13.42
CA LYS A 13 -51.11 46.23 -13.86
C LYS A 13 -50.17 45.14 -13.32
N ARG A 14 -50.72 44.28 -12.45
CA ARG A 14 -50.24 42.92 -12.19
C ARG A 14 -50.56 42.06 -13.41
N VAL A 15 -49.63 41.22 -13.86
CA VAL A 15 -49.92 40.06 -14.72
C VAL A 15 -49.18 38.84 -14.17
N ARG A 16 -49.93 37.77 -13.97
CA ARG A 16 -49.50 36.39 -13.64
C ARG A 16 -49.15 35.63 -14.93
N LYS A 17 -48.20 34.69 -14.86
CA LYS A 17 -48.11 33.43 -15.65
C LYS A 17 -46.99 32.60 -15.01
N SER A 18 -47.25 31.57 -14.20
CA SER A 18 -47.77 30.21 -14.46
C SER A 18 -46.78 29.28 -15.18
N ASP A 19 -46.50 28.18 -14.49
CA ASP A 19 -45.65 27.01 -14.77
C ASP A 19 -45.72 26.38 -16.17
N SER A 20 -44.59 25.76 -16.55
CA SER A 20 -44.58 24.38 -17.07
C SER A 20 -43.16 23.80 -16.93
N GLY A 21 -43.00 22.69 -16.20
CA GLY A 21 -41.71 22.04 -15.94
C GLY A 21 -41.24 21.09 -17.04
N SER A 22 -39.96 20.70 -16.98
CA SER A 22 -39.47 19.32 -17.20
C SER A 22 -37.94 19.26 -17.02
N ARG A 23 -37.53 18.40 -16.08
CA ARG A 23 -36.35 17.50 -16.04
C ARG A 23 -35.07 17.88 -16.83
N GLY A 24 -33.95 17.88 -16.10
CA GLY A 24 -32.68 17.32 -16.63
C GLY A 24 -31.48 18.26 -16.79
N GLY A 25 -31.19 19.15 -15.83
CA GLY A 25 -29.88 19.80 -15.78
C GLY A 25 -28.83 18.83 -15.24
N SER A 26 -27.82 18.50 -16.06
CA SER A 26 -26.78 17.53 -15.70
C SER A 26 -25.94 18.00 -14.50
N LEU A 27 -25.37 17.07 -13.74
CA LEU A 27 -24.50 17.36 -12.58
C LEU A 27 -23.33 18.30 -12.94
N TYR A 28 -22.94 18.37 -14.22
CA TYR A 28 -21.89 19.26 -14.71
C TYR A 28 -22.28 20.74 -14.63
N GLU A 29 -23.52 21.10 -14.96
CA GLU A 29 -23.98 22.50 -14.88
C GLU A 29 -24.11 22.98 -13.42
N LYS A 30 -24.49 22.08 -12.52
CA LYS A 30 -24.51 22.38 -11.07
C LYS A 30 -23.09 22.54 -10.51
N ARG A 31 -22.12 21.74 -10.96
CA ARG A 31 -20.72 21.81 -10.54
C ARG A 31 -20.03 23.07 -11.06
N GLU A 32 -20.31 23.46 -12.31
CA GLU A 32 -19.74 24.68 -12.91
C GLU A 32 -20.28 25.94 -12.21
N LYS A 33 -21.57 25.95 -11.84
CA LYS A 33 -22.16 27.06 -11.09
C LYS A 33 -21.57 27.20 -9.68
N LEU A 34 -21.33 26.07 -8.98
CA LEU A 34 -20.69 26.03 -7.66
C LEU A 34 -19.22 26.48 -7.70
N LEU A 35 -18.46 26.07 -8.72
CA LEU A 35 -17.07 26.52 -8.92
C LEU A 35 -17.00 28.01 -9.25
N LYS A 36 -17.95 28.54 -10.02
CA LYS A 36 -18.08 29.98 -10.27
C LYS A 36 -18.45 30.76 -9.01
N GLU A 37 -19.33 30.22 -8.16
CA GLU A 37 -19.74 30.83 -6.89
C GLU A 37 -18.61 30.83 -5.84
N MET A 38 -17.74 29.81 -5.86
CA MET A 38 -16.55 29.73 -5.00
C MET A 38 -15.40 30.60 -5.50
N GLN A 39 -15.27 30.82 -6.82
CA GLN A 39 -14.27 31.74 -7.37
C GLN A 39 -14.71 33.22 -7.31
N SER A 40 -16.01 33.51 -7.22
CA SER A 40 -16.53 34.89 -7.11
C SER A 40 -16.69 35.40 -5.68
N ASN A 41 -16.45 34.58 -4.66
CA ASN A 41 -16.45 34.96 -3.23
C ASN A 41 -15.04 34.94 -2.61
N ALA A 42 -14.01 35.17 -3.43
CA ALA A 42 -12.67 35.47 -2.97
C ALA A 42 -12.55 36.96 -2.59
N ASP A 43 -13.32 37.40 -1.59
CA ASP A 43 -13.07 38.64 -0.85
C ASP A 43 -13.81 38.62 0.50
N LEU A 44 -13.02 38.68 1.59
CA LEU A 44 -13.38 39.00 2.99
C LEU A 44 -14.14 37.88 3.78
N ARG A 45 -13.73 37.37 4.95
CA ARG A 45 -12.95 37.93 6.08
C ARG A 45 -12.28 36.80 6.89
N SER A 46 -11.07 37.09 7.34
CA SER A 46 -10.38 36.42 8.46
C SER A 46 -11.17 36.53 9.75
N ILE A 47 -11.37 35.42 10.46
CA ILE A 47 -11.84 35.41 11.84
C ILE A 47 -10.63 35.71 12.74
N ASP A 48 -10.75 36.73 13.57
CA ASP A 48 -9.71 37.22 14.48
C ASP A 48 -9.57 36.30 15.69
N VAL A 49 -8.34 35.89 15.99
CA VAL A 49 -7.98 34.99 17.09
C VAL A 49 -8.34 35.60 18.46
N ARG A 50 -8.55 36.93 18.54
CA ARG A 50 -9.00 37.63 19.76
C ARG A 50 -10.40 37.24 20.23
N GLU A 51 -11.36 37.00 19.34
CA GLU A 51 -12.73 36.60 19.73
C GLU A 51 -12.77 35.15 20.26
N GLN A 52 -11.86 34.28 19.79
CA GLN A 52 -11.74 32.90 20.30
C GLN A 52 -11.07 32.84 21.68
N VAL A 53 -10.25 33.84 22.03
CA VAL A 53 -9.57 33.93 23.33
C VAL A 53 -10.47 34.54 24.41
N GLU A 54 -11.41 35.42 24.05
CA GLU A 54 -12.40 35.97 25.00
C GLU A 54 -13.45 34.92 25.41
N LEU A 55 -13.91 34.09 24.47
CA LEU A 55 -14.86 32.99 24.74
C LEU A 55 -14.26 31.84 25.59
N LEU A 56 -12.93 31.68 25.59
CA LEU A 56 -12.23 30.71 26.46
C LEU A 56 -11.87 31.29 27.84
N LYS A 57 -11.84 32.62 27.97
CA LYS A 57 -11.62 33.32 29.25
C LYS A 57 -12.91 33.38 30.08
N GLU A 58 -14.06 33.49 29.45
CA GLU A 58 -15.36 33.63 30.12
C GLU A 58 -15.92 32.30 30.65
N ALA A 59 -15.39 31.16 30.20
CA ALA A 59 -15.77 29.83 30.71
C ALA A 59 -14.86 29.28 31.83
N SER A 60 -13.76 29.96 32.18
CA SER A 60 -12.83 29.53 33.24
C SER A 60 -12.94 30.30 34.56
N ASP A 61 -13.75 31.37 34.61
CA ASP A 61 -13.81 32.31 35.75
C ASP A 61 -14.99 32.08 36.72
N GLU A 62 -15.78 31.00 36.58
CA GLU A 62 -16.84 30.61 37.53
C GLU A 62 -16.50 29.30 38.28
N SER A 63 -15.45 29.34 39.11
CA SER A 63 -15.40 28.61 40.39
C SER A 63 -14.26 29.15 41.24
N SER A 64 -14.54 30.29 41.88
CA SER A 64 -13.71 30.90 42.92
C SER A 64 -13.48 29.93 44.08
N GLU A 65 -12.21 29.72 44.41
CA GLU A 65 -11.54 30.22 45.62
C GLU A 65 -11.91 29.47 46.92
N GLU A 66 -10.94 28.76 47.51
CA GLU A 66 -10.47 29.11 48.86
C GLU A 66 -9.19 28.36 49.29
N SER A 67 -8.35 29.12 49.99
CA SER A 67 -7.27 28.74 50.91
C SER A 67 -5.84 28.54 50.36
N TRP A 68 -5.00 29.44 50.86
CA TRP A 68 -3.56 29.57 50.70
C TRP A 68 -2.78 28.55 51.55
N GLY A 69 -1.60 28.10 51.07
CA GLY A 69 -0.52 27.68 51.98
C GLY A 69 0.42 26.54 51.57
N SER A 70 1.60 26.92 51.03
CA SER A 70 2.91 26.26 51.22
C SER A 70 3.26 24.91 50.56
N LYS A 71 4.32 24.98 49.74
CA LYS A 71 5.48 24.03 49.59
C LYS A 71 5.24 22.51 49.78
N ARG A 72 5.40 21.73 48.70
CA ARG A 72 6.53 20.79 48.47
C ARG A 72 6.28 19.87 47.27
N LYS A 73 7.38 19.60 46.55
CA LYS A 73 7.52 18.68 45.41
C LYS A 73 6.78 17.35 45.60
N ARG A 74 5.86 17.02 44.69
CA ARG A 74 5.62 15.66 44.20
C ARG A 74 5.31 15.75 42.70
N ARG A 75 6.19 15.18 41.87
CA ARG A 75 5.91 14.87 40.47
C ARG A 75 4.68 13.96 40.45
N LYS A 76 3.52 14.49 40.04
CA LYS A 76 2.37 13.69 39.60
C LYS A 76 2.35 13.77 38.08
N GLY A 77 2.38 12.60 37.45
CA GLY A 77 2.39 12.44 36.00
C GLY A 77 1.22 13.16 35.35
N SER A 78 1.51 13.80 34.22
CA SER A 78 0.52 14.41 33.35
C SER A 78 -0.44 13.34 32.83
N PRO A 79 -1.77 13.55 32.85
CA PRO A 79 -2.78 12.58 32.41
C PRO A 79 -2.80 12.37 30.88
N TRP A 80 -1.90 13.03 30.14
CA TRP A 80 -1.78 12.86 28.70
C TRP A 80 -1.29 11.46 28.27
N MET A 81 -0.58 10.74 29.15
CA MET A 81 -0.10 9.39 28.85
C MET A 81 -1.21 8.31 28.85
N LEU A 82 -2.35 8.56 29.51
CA LEU A 82 -3.49 7.62 29.53
C LEU A 82 -4.32 7.70 28.24
N TRP A 83 -4.39 8.87 27.60
CA TRP A 83 -5.09 9.02 26.31
C TRP A 83 -4.34 8.37 25.13
N ALA A 84 -3.02 8.24 25.21
CA ALA A 84 -2.24 7.52 24.20
C ALA A 84 -2.49 6.00 24.23
N ILE A 85 -2.80 5.42 25.39
CA ILE A 85 -3.11 3.98 25.52
C ILE A 85 -4.53 3.68 25.03
N VAL A 86 -5.48 4.58 25.29
CA VAL A 86 -6.88 4.40 24.84
C VAL A 86 -7.00 4.51 23.30
N GLY A 87 -6.18 5.34 22.64
CA GLY A 87 -6.13 5.43 21.17
C GLY A 87 -5.56 4.19 20.47
N LEU A 88 -4.71 3.40 21.13
CA LEU A 88 -4.11 2.19 20.57
C LEU A 88 -4.98 0.94 20.79
N VAL A 89 -5.72 0.87 21.91
CA VAL A 89 -6.46 -0.34 22.31
C VAL A 89 -7.87 -0.40 21.69
N ILE A 90 -8.51 0.75 21.44
CA ILE A 90 -9.87 0.79 20.86
C ILE A 90 -9.98 0.14 19.46
N PRO A 91 -9.07 0.32 18.49
CA PRO A 91 -9.20 -0.35 17.20
C PRO A 91 -9.04 -1.87 17.31
N ILE A 92 -8.18 -2.38 18.21
CA ILE A 92 -7.95 -3.82 18.42
C ILE A 92 -9.16 -4.47 19.09
N VAL A 93 -9.76 -3.81 20.08
CA VAL A 93 -10.95 -4.31 20.78
C VAL A 93 -12.20 -4.27 19.88
N LEU A 94 -12.33 -3.29 18.98
CA LEU A 94 -13.44 -3.21 18.02
C LEU A 94 -13.36 -4.29 16.93
N VAL A 95 -12.16 -4.60 16.42
CA VAL A 95 -11.96 -5.73 15.48
C VAL A 95 -12.24 -7.06 16.20
N GLY A 96 -11.76 -7.22 17.44
CA GLY A 96 -12.04 -8.39 18.26
C GLY A 96 -13.52 -8.60 18.57
N LEU A 97 -14.27 -7.54 18.88
CA LEU A 97 -15.72 -7.59 19.12
C LEU A 97 -16.54 -7.86 17.85
N MET A 98 -16.10 -7.40 16.68
CA MET A 98 -16.75 -7.74 15.40
C MET A 98 -16.60 -9.24 15.08
N ILE A 99 -15.44 -9.84 15.34
CA ILE A 99 -15.21 -11.27 15.15
C ILE A 99 -15.97 -12.09 16.21
N MET A 100 -16.02 -11.62 17.46
CA MET A 100 -16.68 -12.34 18.55
C MET A 100 -18.21 -12.32 18.47
N THR A 101 -18.81 -11.25 17.93
CA THR A 101 -20.27 -11.16 17.71
C THR A 101 -20.74 -11.90 16.46
N ALA A 102 -19.86 -12.11 15.47
CA ALA A 102 -20.11 -13.04 14.36
C ALA A 102 -20.05 -14.51 14.81
N LYS A 103 -19.19 -14.84 15.79
CA LYS A 103 -18.97 -16.21 16.29
C LYS A 103 -20.06 -16.73 17.25
N GLN A 104 -20.98 -15.87 17.71
CA GLN A 104 -22.00 -16.24 18.72
C GLN A 104 -23.34 -16.76 18.16
N ARG A 105 -23.49 -16.95 16.84
CA ARG A 105 -24.74 -17.48 16.25
C ARG A 105 -24.84 -18.99 16.07
N HIS A 106 -23.83 -19.77 16.43
CA HIS A 106 -23.89 -21.24 16.34
C HIS A 106 -23.33 -21.93 17.60
N GLN A 107 -24.21 -22.13 18.58
CA GLN A 107 -24.18 -23.25 19.53
C GLN A 107 -25.19 -24.29 19.00
N ALA A 108 -25.03 -25.61 19.04
CA ALA A 108 -23.99 -26.51 19.53
C ALA A 108 -24.31 -27.93 19.00
N ASP A 109 -23.31 -28.79 18.81
CA ASP A 109 -23.44 -30.26 18.96
C ASP A 109 -22.11 -30.81 19.54
N PRO A 110 -22.06 -31.55 20.67
CA PRO A 110 -20.84 -31.72 21.46
C PRO A 110 -19.91 -32.88 21.07
N ASN A 111 -20.09 -33.56 19.94
CA ASN A 111 -19.39 -34.84 19.69
C ASN A 111 -18.44 -34.93 18.49
N ASN A 112 -18.16 -33.85 17.76
CA ASN A 112 -17.09 -33.83 16.77
C ASN A 112 -16.00 -32.83 17.18
N ALA A 113 -14.92 -33.35 17.74
CA ALA A 113 -13.65 -32.64 17.83
C ALA A 113 -13.00 -32.65 16.44
N ASP A 114 -13.55 -31.84 15.54
CA ASP A 114 -12.95 -31.49 14.26
C ASP A 114 -12.68 -29.99 14.31
N LEU A 115 -11.45 -29.56 14.01
CA LEU A 115 -11.10 -28.14 13.95
C LEU A 115 -11.70 -27.57 12.66
N GLY A 116 -13.02 -27.35 12.70
CA GLY A 116 -13.82 -26.84 11.59
C GLY A 116 -13.40 -25.43 11.19
N ILE A 117 -12.52 -25.35 10.20
CA ILE A 117 -12.50 -24.25 9.24
C ILE A 117 -13.19 -24.82 8.00
N ASP A 118 -14.49 -24.59 7.91
CA ASP A 118 -15.29 -24.96 6.74
C ASP A 118 -15.11 -23.85 5.70
N PHE A 119 -14.29 -24.10 4.67
CA PHE A 119 -14.07 -23.20 3.54
C PHE A 119 -14.97 -23.63 2.38
N ASP A 120 -16.27 -23.72 2.62
CA ASP A 120 -17.24 -23.98 1.56
C ASP A 120 -17.64 -22.64 0.91
N VAL A 121 -16.70 -22.09 0.12
CA VAL A 121 -16.93 -20.93 -0.74
C VAL A 121 -16.30 -21.20 -2.09
N LEU A 122 -17.17 -21.64 -3.02
CA LEU A 122 -17.03 -21.60 -4.49
C LEU A 122 -16.24 -22.72 -5.17
N SER A 123 -16.67 -23.98 -5.01
CA SER A 123 -16.49 -24.99 -6.07
C SER A 123 -17.44 -24.71 -7.26
N GLY A 124 -17.25 -23.58 -7.93
CA GLY A 124 -17.75 -23.36 -9.27
C GLY A 124 -16.68 -23.82 -10.24
N GLY A 125 -17.00 -24.72 -11.17
CA GLY A 125 -16.07 -25.31 -12.14
C GLY A 125 -15.41 -24.29 -13.08
N GLY A 126 -14.46 -23.53 -12.55
CA GLY A 126 -13.49 -22.70 -13.24
C GLY A 126 -12.16 -23.42 -13.35
N GLN A 127 -11.30 -22.91 -14.21
CA GLN A 127 -9.90 -23.31 -14.31
C GLN A 127 -9.24 -23.16 -12.92
N GLU A 128 -8.60 -24.23 -12.43
CA GLU A 128 -7.87 -24.24 -11.15
C GLU A 128 -6.85 -23.10 -11.17
N GLU A 129 -7.01 -22.12 -10.28
CA GLU A 129 -6.08 -20.99 -10.20
C GLU A 129 -4.76 -21.48 -9.58
N PRO A 130 -3.59 -20.96 -9.98
CA PRO A 130 -2.31 -21.47 -9.48
C PRO A 130 -2.14 -21.40 -7.96
N GLU A 131 -2.89 -20.52 -7.29
CA GLU A 131 -2.92 -20.38 -5.83
C GLU A 131 -3.82 -21.39 -5.13
N ASP A 132 -4.75 -22.05 -5.83
CA ASP A 132 -5.70 -23.01 -5.24
C ASP A 132 -4.98 -24.15 -4.53
N TRP A 133 -3.86 -24.61 -5.09
CA TRP A 133 -3.03 -25.64 -4.46
C TRP A 133 -2.57 -25.24 -3.05
N PHE A 134 -2.26 -23.95 -2.82
CA PHE A 134 -1.87 -23.45 -1.50
C PHE A 134 -3.05 -23.33 -0.55
N VAL A 135 -4.24 -23.01 -1.05
CA VAL A 135 -5.47 -22.98 -0.25
C VAL A 135 -5.79 -24.38 0.25
N GLU A 136 -5.78 -25.37 -0.64
CA GLU A 136 -6.03 -26.77 -0.33
C GLU A 136 -4.97 -27.37 0.60
N ASN A 137 -3.71 -26.96 0.44
CA ASN A 137 -2.57 -27.47 1.21
C ASN A 137 -2.07 -26.46 2.26
N SER A 138 -2.95 -25.59 2.77
CA SER A 138 -2.58 -24.46 3.63
C SER A 138 -1.77 -24.85 4.87
N GLY A 139 -2.26 -25.79 5.67
CA GLY A 139 -1.59 -26.27 6.89
C GLY A 139 -0.21 -26.91 6.61
N PRO A 140 -0.13 -27.91 5.71
CA PRO A 140 1.15 -28.50 5.30
C PRO A 140 2.14 -27.50 4.71
N SER A 141 1.67 -26.58 3.85
CA SER A 141 2.52 -25.57 3.21
C SER A 141 3.12 -24.61 4.24
N PHE A 142 2.31 -24.11 5.17
CA PHE A 142 2.79 -23.23 6.24
C PHE A 142 3.80 -23.95 7.15
N THR A 143 3.50 -25.20 7.54
CA THR A 143 4.42 -26.02 8.36
C THR A 143 5.76 -26.18 7.64
N ARG A 144 5.72 -26.52 6.36
CA ARG A 144 6.94 -26.69 5.55
C ARG A 144 7.71 -25.38 5.39
N ALA A 145 7.05 -24.25 5.20
CA ALA A 145 7.73 -22.95 5.12
C ALA A 145 8.45 -22.59 6.43
N VAL A 146 7.83 -22.87 7.58
CA VAL A 146 8.47 -22.69 8.89
C VAL A 146 9.72 -23.57 9.01
N GLU A 147 9.63 -24.85 8.64
CA GLU A 147 10.78 -25.77 8.64
C GLU A 147 11.92 -25.28 7.73
N VAL A 148 11.59 -24.78 6.54
CA VAL A 148 12.58 -24.24 5.60
C VAL A 148 13.29 -23.02 6.20
N LEU A 149 12.55 -22.07 6.78
CA LEU A 149 13.14 -20.88 7.42
C LEU A 149 13.97 -21.23 8.66
N GLU A 150 13.51 -22.20 9.45
CA GLU A 150 14.25 -22.70 10.62
C GLU A 150 15.56 -23.36 10.17
N SER A 151 15.50 -24.24 9.17
CA SER A 151 16.68 -24.90 8.59
C SER A 151 17.66 -23.86 8.05
N LEU A 152 17.21 -22.89 7.24
CA LEU A 152 18.08 -21.85 6.70
C LEU A 152 18.71 -20.94 7.77
N SER A 153 18.12 -20.88 8.97
CA SER A 153 18.66 -20.13 10.10
C SER A 153 19.76 -20.88 10.85
N GLU A 154 20.03 -22.16 10.56
CA GLU A 154 21.07 -22.92 11.22
C GLU A 154 22.46 -22.58 10.65
N ASP A 155 23.39 -22.19 11.52
CA ASP A 155 24.76 -21.78 11.17
C ASP A 155 25.59 -22.86 10.45
N SER A 156 25.13 -24.12 10.46
CA SER A 156 25.87 -25.29 9.98
C SER A 156 25.33 -25.96 8.71
N LEU A 157 24.34 -25.38 8.01
CA LEU A 157 23.82 -26.01 6.79
C LEU A 157 24.89 -26.18 5.72
N ARG A 158 24.89 -27.34 5.07
CA ARG A 158 25.71 -27.58 3.88
C ARG A 158 24.99 -27.05 2.65
N LEU A 159 25.78 -26.70 1.64
CA LEU A 159 25.24 -26.18 0.36
C LEU A 159 24.23 -27.13 -0.29
N GLU A 160 24.53 -28.43 -0.27
CA GLU A 160 23.66 -29.49 -0.79
C GLU A 160 22.28 -29.47 -0.14
N ASP A 161 22.21 -29.18 1.16
CA ASP A 161 20.94 -29.08 1.88
C ASP A 161 20.20 -27.80 1.48
N ILE A 162 20.91 -26.67 1.34
CA ILE A 162 20.33 -25.38 0.91
C ILE A 162 19.72 -25.47 -0.49
N GLU A 163 20.37 -26.17 -1.42
CA GLU A 163 19.88 -26.36 -2.79
C GLU A 163 18.53 -27.10 -2.85
N THR A 164 18.22 -27.94 -1.85
CA THR A 164 16.90 -28.60 -1.76
C THR A 164 15.82 -27.72 -1.14
N LEU A 165 16.22 -26.68 -0.40
CA LEU A 165 15.31 -25.78 0.31
C LEU A 165 14.97 -24.53 -0.49
N VAL A 166 15.79 -24.20 -1.49
CA VAL A 166 15.73 -22.94 -2.23
C VAL A 166 15.57 -23.19 -3.73
N ARG A 167 14.59 -22.54 -4.33
CA ARG A 167 14.50 -22.37 -5.78
C ARG A 167 15.64 -21.47 -6.24
N SER A 168 16.67 -22.05 -6.84
CA SER A 168 17.81 -21.30 -7.38
C SER A 168 17.85 -21.40 -8.91
N ARG A 169 17.73 -20.25 -9.57
CA ARG A 169 17.80 -20.14 -11.04
C ARG A 169 19.24 -20.07 -11.56
N SER A 170 20.25 -19.81 -10.73
CA SER A 170 21.61 -19.64 -11.28
C SER A 170 22.83 -19.77 -10.37
N GLN A 171 22.81 -19.66 -9.04
CA GLN A 171 24.10 -19.53 -8.33
C GLN A 171 24.14 -20.13 -6.92
N ALA A 172 24.56 -21.39 -6.82
CA ALA A 172 25.02 -22.02 -5.58
C ALA A 172 26.08 -21.15 -4.86
N GLY A 173 26.96 -20.47 -5.60
CA GLY A 173 27.92 -19.53 -5.06
C GLY A 173 27.31 -18.33 -4.31
N ARG A 174 26.11 -17.85 -4.72
CA ARG A 174 25.40 -16.78 -3.99
C ARG A 174 24.78 -17.29 -2.71
N LEU A 175 24.23 -18.50 -2.72
CA LEU A 175 23.66 -19.12 -1.52
C LEU A 175 24.74 -19.21 -0.43
N ILE A 176 25.96 -19.59 -0.79
CA ILE A 176 27.12 -19.56 0.11
C ILE A 176 27.41 -18.14 0.61
N ALA A 177 27.48 -17.16 -0.29
CA ALA A 177 27.78 -15.78 0.08
C ALA A 177 26.73 -15.19 1.03
N TRP A 178 25.44 -15.43 0.78
CA TRP A 178 24.33 -15.02 1.64
C TRP A 178 24.35 -15.70 3.00
N GLN A 179 24.63 -17.01 3.05
CA GLN A 179 24.84 -17.72 4.31
C GLN A 179 26.00 -17.11 5.11
N GLN A 180 27.14 -16.84 4.45
CA GLN A 180 28.31 -16.23 5.10
C GLN A 180 28.07 -14.77 5.53
N ALA A 181 27.22 -14.03 4.82
CA ALA A 181 26.80 -12.69 5.17
C ALA A 181 25.73 -12.66 6.28
N GLY A 182 25.18 -13.82 6.65
CA GLY A 182 24.11 -13.92 7.64
C GLY A 182 22.74 -13.45 7.13
N GLU A 183 22.54 -13.38 5.80
CA GLU A 183 21.28 -12.92 5.21
C GLU A 183 20.12 -13.87 5.53
N TRP A 184 20.41 -15.15 5.78
CA TRP A 184 19.44 -16.16 6.21
C TRP A 184 19.30 -16.29 7.73
N ALA A 185 20.08 -15.55 8.50
CA ALA A 185 20.12 -15.72 9.95
C ALA A 185 18.94 -15.04 10.65
N GLY A 186 18.50 -15.61 11.77
CA GLY A 186 17.64 -14.90 12.71
C GLY A 186 16.20 -14.71 12.24
N PHE A 187 15.65 -15.57 11.39
CA PHE A 187 14.19 -15.63 11.27
C PHE A 187 13.60 -16.06 12.62
N ASN A 188 12.74 -15.23 13.22
CA ASN A 188 12.09 -15.62 14.49
C ASN A 188 10.87 -16.48 14.21
N VAL A 189 11.11 -17.76 13.93
CA VAL A 189 10.06 -18.74 13.63
C VAL A 189 9.67 -19.61 14.83
N SER A 190 10.35 -19.44 15.97
CA SER A 190 10.12 -20.20 17.21
C SER A 190 8.69 -20.08 17.78
N GLN A 191 7.96 -19.03 17.38
CA GLN A 191 6.56 -18.81 17.70
C GLN A 191 5.76 -18.63 16.41
N PRO A 192 5.26 -19.71 15.79
CA PRO A 192 4.53 -19.66 14.53
C PRO A 192 3.31 -18.73 14.56
N THR A 193 2.75 -18.46 15.74
CA THR A 193 1.64 -17.50 15.94
C THR A 193 2.00 -16.05 15.63
N ASN A 194 3.29 -15.72 15.56
CA ASN A 194 3.78 -14.38 15.21
C ASN A 194 4.03 -14.25 13.70
N LEU A 195 3.83 -15.32 12.93
CA LEU A 195 3.92 -15.32 11.48
C LEU A 195 2.53 -15.14 10.90
N THR A 196 2.45 -14.39 9.81
CA THR A 196 1.26 -14.31 8.97
C THR A 196 1.61 -14.75 7.57
N TRP A 197 0.66 -15.33 6.86
CA TRP A 197 0.90 -15.75 5.48
C TRP A 197 -0.25 -15.34 4.57
N GLU A 198 0.09 -15.16 3.29
CA GLU A 198 -0.84 -14.80 2.22
C GLU A 198 -0.48 -15.62 0.98
N TYR A 199 -1.46 -15.96 0.17
CA TYR A 199 -1.26 -16.60 -1.13
C TYR A 199 -1.43 -15.58 -2.24
N GLY A 200 -0.80 -15.86 -3.36
CA GLY A 200 -1.02 -15.13 -4.59
C GLY A 200 -0.49 -15.92 -5.78
N SER A 201 -0.67 -15.35 -6.95
CA SER A 201 -0.21 -15.94 -8.20
C SER A 201 0.36 -14.88 -9.14
N VAL A 202 1.33 -15.29 -9.96
CA VAL A 202 1.82 -14.53 -11.12
C VAL A 202 1.77 -15.46 -12.32
N ALA A 203 0.91 -15.14 -13.30
CA ALA A 203 0.63 -16.00 -14.45
C ALA A 203 0.32 -17.43 -13.98
N GLU A 204 1.14 -18.40 -14.34
CA GLU A 204 0.94 -19.82 -13.99
C GLU A 204 1.60 -20.23 -12.66
N VAL A 205 2.28 -19.30 -11.97
CA VAL A 205 3.05 -19.59 -10.74
C VAL A 205 2.28 -19.11 -9.51
N GLY A 206 1.74 -20.05 -8.75
CA GLY A 206 1.25 -19.80 -7.39
C GLY A 206 2.39 -19.67 -6.39
N TYR A 207 2.23 -18.80 -5.40
CA TYR A 207 3.20 -18.60 -4.33
C TYR A 207 2.52 -18.35 -2.98
N MET A 208 3.23 -18.70 -1.90
CA MET A 208 2.90 -18.31 -0.54
C MET A 208 3.93 -17.30 -0.04
N THR A 209 3.46 -16.24 0.60
CA THR A 209 4.33 -15.31 1.33
C THR A 209 4.18 -15.53 2.81
N VAL A 210 5.29 -15.60 3.52
CA VAL A 210 5.33 -15.65 5.00
C VAL A 210 5.96 -14.36 5.48
N HIS A 211 5.25 -13.65 6.34
CA HIS A 211 5.68 -12.41 6.98
C HIS A 211 5.96 -12.65 8.45
N GLY A 212 6.99 -12.00 8.95
CA GLY A 212 7.37 -12.09 10.35
C GLY A 212 8.42 -11.06 10.72
N VAL A 213 9.08 -11.31 11.84
CA VAL A 213 10.11 -10.42 12.38
C VAL A 213 11.40 -11.23 12.57
N ARG A 214 12.54 -10.63 12.27
CA ARG A 214 13.87 -11.20 12.51
C ARG A 214 14.31 -10.97 13.96
N SER A 215 15.39 -11.62 14.39
CA SER A 215 15.98 -11.48 15.72
C SER A 215 16.45 -10.05 16.03
N ASP A 216 16.73 -9.25 15.00
CA ASP A 216 17.10 -7.84 15.07
C ASP A 216 15.90 -6.88 14.99
N PHE A 217 14.67 -7.39 15.08
CA PHE A 217 13.41 -6.66 14.98
C PHE A 217 13.06 -6.09 13.60
N ARG A 218 13.82 -6.39 12.54
CA ARG A 218 13.40 -6.04 11.18
C ARG A 218 12.30 -6.99 10.71
N ASN A 219 11.32 -6.46 10.00
CA ASN A 219 10.31 -7.29 9.35
C ASN A 219 10.95 -8.05 8.17
N PHE A 220 10.50 -9.27 7.91
CA PHE A 220 10.84 -10.01 6.70
C PHE A 220 9.57 -10.44 5.96
N ARG A 221 9.73 -10.69 4.65
CA ARG A 221 8.73 -11.32 3.79
C ARG A 221 9.44 -12.37 2.95
N ALA A 222 9.17 -13.64 3.23
CA ALA A 222 9.73 -14.78 2.52
C ALA A 222 8.72 -15.30 1.48
N TYR A 223 9.20 -15.61 0.29
CA TYR A 223 8.39 -16.14 -0.81
C TYR A 223 8.66 -17.62 -1.00
N PHE A 224 7.60 -18.40 -1.11
CA PHE A 224 7.64 -19.84 -1.32
C PHE A 224 6.84 -20.20 -2.55
N VAL A 225 7.35 -21.13 -3.34
CA VAL A 225 6.66 -21.64 -4.52
C VAL A 225 6.64 -23.16 -4.50
N LYS A 226 5.68 -23.71 -5.25
CA LYS A 226 5.58 -25.16 -5.44
C LYS A 226 6.69 -25.65 -6.38
N ALA A 227 7.40 -26.68 -5.94
CA ALA A 227 8.34 -27.48 -6.72
C ALA A 227 7.83 -28.94 -6.79
N GLU A 228 8.52 -29.80 -7.55
CA GLU A 228 8.14 -31.21 -7.71
C GLU A 228 8.05 -31.94 -6.35
N ASP A 229 9.04 -31.73 -5.48
CA ASP A 229 9.16 -32.40 -4.17
C ASP A 229 8.53 -31.62 -3.00
N GLY A 230 7.68 -30.64 -3.30
CA GLY A 230 6.94 -29.88 -2.29
C GLY A 230 7.20 -28.39 -2.36
N LEU A 231 7.44 -27.76 -1.21
CA LEU A 231 7.56 -26.31 -1.09
C LEU A 231 9.02 -25.88 -0.91
N VAL A 232 9.46 -24.93 -1.72
CA VAL A 232 10.81 -24.35 -1.67
C VAL A 232 10.75 -22.83 -1.58
N LEU A 233 11.77 -22.23 -0.97
CA LEU A 233 11.92 -20.78 -0.87
C LEU A 233 12.38 -20.20 -2.22
N ASP A 234 11.68 -19.20 -2.76
CA ASP A 234 12.20 -18.36 -3.84
C ASP A 234 13.14 -17.31 -3.22
N ALA A 235 14.44 -17.65 -3.15
CA ALA A 235 15.42 -16.79 -2.49
C ALA A 235 15.63 -15.47 -3.23
N ASP A 236 15.60 -15.50 -4.57
CA ASP A 236 15.76 -14.29 -5.37
C ASP A 236 14.59 -13.32 -5.15
N ALA A 237 13.36 -13.82 -5.00
CA ALA A 237 12.21 -13.00 -4.62
C ALA A 237 12.27 -12.54 -3.15
N THR A 238 12.66 -13.43 -2.23
CA THR A 238 12.75 -13.14 -0.78
C THR A 238 13.75 -12.03 -0.48
N GLU A 239 14.92 -12.06 -1.10
CA GLU A 239 15.97 -11.05 -0.92
C GLU A 239 15.79 -9.83 -1.84
N GLY A 240 14.77 -9.84 -2.71
CA GLY A 240 14.60 -8.78 -3.72
C GLY A 240 15.81 -8.65 -4.64
N TYR A 241 16.43 -9.79 -4.99
CA TYR A 241 17.65 -9.83 -5.80
C TYR A 241 17.45 -9.12 -7.14
N SER A 242 18.44 -8.32 -7.50
CA SER A 242 18.55 -7.63 -8.78
C SER A 242 19.91 -7.94 -9.40
N GLU A 243 20.00 -7.94 -10.74
CA GLU A 243 21.29 -8.16 -11.43
C GLU A 243 22.32 -7.09 -11.04
N ILE A 244 21.86 -5.86 -10.84
CA ILE A 244 22.62 -4.76 -10.26
C ILE A 244 21.76 -4.13 -9.13
N PRO A 245 22.28 -3.98 -7.90
CA PRO A 245 21.56 -3.27 -6.84
C PRO A 245 21.21 -1.84 -7.25
N ILE A 246 20.03 -1.36 -6.86
CA ILE A 246 19.55 -0.01 -7.28
C ILE A 246 20.50 1.10 -6.85
N ALA A 247 21.11 0.99 -5.67
CA ALA A 247 22.10 1.95 -5.17
C ALA A 247 23.37 2.03 -6.04
N GLU A 248 23.65 0.97 -6.80
CA GLU A 248 24.83 0.84 -7.66
C GLU A 248 24.55 1.17 -9.13
N LEU A 249 23.28 1.30 -9.53
CA LEU A 249 22.89 1.66 -10.90
C LEU A 249 23.45 3.01 -11.35
N PRO A 250 23.46 4.09 -10.53
CA PRO A 250 23.90 5.39 -11.01
C PRO A 250 25.34 5.40 -11.53
N GLY A 251 25.51 5.80 -12.78
CA GLY A 251 26.82 5.86 -13.44
C GLY A 251 27.29 4.53 -14.04
N GLN A 252 26.51 3.46 -13.97
CA GLN A 252 26.77 2.23 -14.70
C GLN A 252 26.41 2.38 -16.18
N ASP A 253 27.19 1.73 -17.03
CA ASP A 253 26.83 1.57 -18.43
C ASP A 253 26.10 0.24 -18.64
N LEU A 254 24.77 0.31 -18.75
CA LEU A 254 23.90 -0.83 -18.98
C LEU A 254 23.92 -1.16 -20.48
N SER A 255 24.87 -2.01 -20.90
CA SER A 255 24.98 -2.47 -22.28
C SER A 255 23.76 -3.26 -22.75
N GLU A 256 23.07 -3.91 -21.81
CA GLU A 256 21.81 -4.62 -22.01
C GLU A 256 20.82 -4.25 -20.90
N PRO A 257 19.50 -4.37 -21.12
CA PRO A 257 18.52 -4.10 -20.09
C PRO A 257 18.64 -5.06 -18.90
N VAL A 258 18.87 -4.51 -17.70
CA VAL A 258 19.11 -5.30 -16.48
C VAL A 258 17.84 -5.54 -15.70
N LEU A 259 17.72 -6.73 -15.12
CA LEU A 259 16.59 -7.10 -14.26
C LEU A 259 16.76 -6.50 -12.86
N VAL A 260 15.70 -5.82 -12.41
CA VAL A 260 15.64 -5.20 -11.07
C VAL A 260 14.34 -5.59 -10.39
N ARG A 261 14.45 -6.11 -9.17
CA ARG A 261 13.31 -6.28 -8.24
C ARG A 261 13.21 -5.04 -7.37
N ALA A 262 12.10 -4.33 -7.52
CA ALA A 262 11.93 -3.01 -6.94
C ALA A 262 10.52 -2.81 -6.40
N TRP A 263 10.34 -1.73 -5.66
CA TRP A 263 9.05 -1.07 -5.54
C TRP A 263 8.92 -0.05 -6.67
N VAL A 264 7.78 -0.06 -7.35
CA VAL A 264 7.46 0.88 -8.41
C VAL A 264 6.38 1.83 -7.92
N ALA A 265 6.67 3.13 -7.97
CA ALA A 265 5.76 4.19 -7.55
C ALA A 265 5.51 5.19 -8.68
N LYS A 266 4.29 5.76 -8.69
CA LYS A 266 3.92 6.86 -9.58
C LYS A 266 3.12 7.89 -8.82
N GLU A 267 3.43 9.17 -9.02
CA GLU A 267 2.63 10.30 -8.55
C GLU A 267 2.25 11.30 -9.66
N PRO A 268 1.18 12.11 -9.49
CA PRO A 268 0.71 13.03 -10.51
C PRO A 268 1.70 14.10 -10.92
N HIS A 269 2.62 14.45 -10.04
CA HIS A 269 3.62 15.47 -10.29
C HIS A 269 4.96 14.90 -10.79
N PHE A 270 5.08 13.57 -10.98
CA PHE A 270 6.30 12.96 -11.52
C PHE A 270 6.46 13.22 -13.01
N ASP A 271 5.36 13.23 -13.77
CA ASP A 271 5.39 13.57 -15.19
C ASP A 271 5.78 15.05 -15.35
N THR A 272 6.86 15.33 -16.09
CA THR A 272 7.35 16.70 -16.26
C THR A 272 6.84 17.33 -17.56
N GLU A 273 6.61 18.64 -17.55
CA GLU A 273 6.23 19.39 -18.76
C GLU A 273 7.30 19.36 -19.86
N ARG A 274 8.57 19.09 -19.49
CA ARG A 274 9.70 19.03 -20.45
C ARG A 274 9.68 17.78 -21.32
N ALA A 275 9.07 16.69 -20.85
CA ALA A 275 8.99 15.42 -21.56
C ALA A 275 7.54 14.90 -21.54
N PRO A 276 6.58 15.59 -22.18
CA PRO A 276 5.15 15.28 -22.06
C PRO A 276 4.75 13.94 -22.70
N ARG A 277 5.63 13.36 -23.51
CA ARG A 277 5.47 12.04 -24.15
C ARG A 277 5.96 10.89 -23.29
N LEU A 278 6.60 11.17 -22.15
CA LEU A 278 7.13 10.15 -21.26
C LEU A 278 6.33 10.13 -19.96
N SER A 279 6.04 8.92 -19.49
CA SER A 279 5.54 8.69 -18.13
C SER A 279 6.74 8.44 -17.23
N ARG A 280 6.77 9.11 -16.07
CA ARG A 280 7.86 8.96 -15.10
C ARG A 280 7.42 8.13 -13.89
N TYR A 281 8.31 7.26 -13.45
CA TYR A 281 8.16 6.34 -12.33
C TYR A 281 9.37 6.43 -11.40
N GLN A 282 9.14 6.22 -10.11
CA GLN A 282 10.20 6.05 -9.13
C GLN A 282 10.40 4.55 -8.90
N ILE A 283 11.65 4.08 -9.02
CA ILE A 283 12.03 2.68 -8.83
C ILE A 283 12.86 2.61 -7.55
N LEU A 284 12.27 2.09 -6.48
CA LEU A 284 12.89 2.04 -5.16
C LEU A 284 13.45 0.65 -4.87
N ALA A 285 14.57 0.61 -4.16
CA ALA A 285 15.21 -0.62 -3.72
C ALA A 285 14.28 -1.42 -2.77
N PRO A 286 14.53 -2.73 -2.57
CA PRO A 286 13.76 -3.54 -1.63
C PRO A 286 13.67 -2.94 -0.22
N ASN A 287 14.72 -2.24 0.22
CA ASN A 287 14.78 -1.51 1.50
C ASN A 287 14.00 -0.18 1.53
N GLN A 288 13.47 0.27 0.39
CA GLN A 288 12.79 1.55 0.16
C GLN A 288 13.60 2.81 0.51
N VAL A 289 14.93 2.70 0.60
CA VAL A 289 15.82 3.83 0.91
C VAL A 289 16.40 4.41 -0.37
N ASP A 290 17.02 3.56 -1.18
CA ASP A 290 17.65 3.96 -2.44
C ASP A 290 16.64 3.95 -3.58
N PHE A 291 16.76 4.87 -4.52
CA PHE A 291 15.88 4.91 -5.68
C PHE A 291 16.56 5.53 -6.90
N VAL A 292 16.02 5.17 -8.06
CA VAL A 292 16.33 5.81 -9.34
C VAL A 292 15.03 6.25 -10.02
N TRP A 293 15.15 7.15 -10.98
CA TRP A 293 14.04 7.53 -11.83
C TRP A 293 14.02 6.67 -13.09
N ALA A 294 12.84 6.22 -13.50
CA ALA A 294 12.68 5.52 -14.77
C ALA A 294 11.56 6.14 -15.60
N THR A 295 11.71 6.08 -16.91
CA THR A 295 10.72 6.60 -17.87
C THR A 295 10.36 5.56 -18.92
N CYS A 296 9.09 5.56 -19.34
CA CYS A 296 8.63 4.82 -20.51
C CYS A 296 7.74 5.72 -21.37
N GLU A 297 7.42 5.28 -22.60
CA GLU A 297 6.52 6.01 -23.47
C GLU A 297 5.11 6.07 -22.89
N LYS A 298 4.56 7.28 -22.78
CA LYS A 298 3.25 7.51 -22.18
C LYS A 298 2.15 6.92 -23.05
N GLY A 299 1.29 6.10 -22.45
CA GLY A 299 0.23 5.37 -23.16
C GLY A 299 0.71 4.17 -23.98
N SER A 300 1.98 3.74 -23.81
CA SER A 300 2.40 2.42 -24.29
C SER A 300 1.77 1.31 -23.43
N ASP A 301 1.73 0.09 -23.95
CA ASP A 301 1.23 -1.09 -23.20
C ASP A 301 1.91 -1.24 -21.83
N LEU A 302 3.21 -0.93 -21.78
CA LEU A 302 3.99 -0.92 -20.54
C LEU A 302 3.52 0.16 -19.55
N ASP A 303 3.30 1.40 -20.02
CA ASP A 303 2.75 2.47 -19.18
C ASP A 303 1.35 2.14 -18.67
N GLU A 304 0.52 1.53 -19.52
CA GLU A 304 -0.82 1.10 -19.14
C GLU A 304 -0.80 -0.01 -18.09
N ALA A 305 0.04 -1.04 -18.27
CA ALA A 305 0.21 -2.13 -17.30
C ALA A 305 0.70 -1.63 -15.93
N LEU A 306 1.73 -0.77 -15.90
CA LEU A 306 2.24 -0.17 -14.66
C LEU A 306 1.18 0.68 -13.94
N ARG A 307 0.37 1.43 -14.69
CA ARG A 307 -0.72 2.25 -14.13
C ARG A 307 -1.86 1.40 -13.62
N GLU A 308 -2.17 0.29 -14.29
CA GLU A 308 -3.18 -0.66 -13.84
C GLU A 308 -2.82 -1.23 -12.47
N GLU A 309 -1.58 -1.68 -12.28
CA GLU A 309 -1.11 -2.23 -11.00
C GLU A 309 -1.22 -1.22 -9.85
N LEU A 310 -0.93 0.06 -10.15
CA LEU A 310 -1.04 1.16 -9.20
C LEU A 310 -2.48 1.66 -8.99
N ASN A 311 -3.45 1.16 -9.74
CA ASN A 311 -4.79 1.73 -9.86
C ASN A 311 -4.74 3.25 -10.18
N TYR A 312 -3.77 3.65 -11.01
CA TYR A 312 -3.43 5.05 -11.27
C TYR A 312 -4.29 5.65 -12.40
N GLY A 313 -5.05 6.69 -12.05
CA GLY A 313 -5.96 7.38 -12.97
C GLY A 313 -7.32 6.69 -13.12
N ARG A 314 -7.60 5.65 -12.33
CA ARG A 314 -8.93 5.06 -12.19
C ARG A 314 -9.75 5.84 -11.16
N LEU A 315 -11.06 5.88 -11.37
CA LEU A 315 -12.01 6.57 -10.48
C LEU A 315 -12.51 5.66 -9.33
N ILE A 316 -12.35 4.34 -9.49
CA ILE A 316 -12.88 3.32 -8.58
C ILE A 316 -11.69 2.62 -7.92
N GLY A 317 -11.82 2.38 -6.61
CA GLY A 317 -10.77 1.77 -5.80
C GLY A 317 -9.76 2.78 -5.26
N GLU A 318 -9.07 2.38 -4.20
CA GLU A 318 -7.98 3.19 -3.65
C GLU A 318 -6.75 3.07 -4.55
N ARG A 319 -6.06 4.18 -4.77
CA ARG A 319 -4.81 4.21 -5.53
C ARG A 319 -3.70 3.61 -4.68
N LYS A 320 -2.98 2.62 -5.20
CA LYS A 320 -1.77 2.11 -4.54
C LYS A 320 -0.67 3.18 -4.68
N LYS A 321 0.05 3.44 -3.59
CA LYS A 321 1.21 4.36 -3.64
C LYS A 321 2.35 3.76 -4.44
N GLU A 322 2.57 2.48 -4.21
CA GLU A 322 3.63 1.68 -4.79
C GLU A 322 3.19 0.21 -4.81
N PHE A 323 3.86 -0.60 -5.64
CA PHE A 323 3.73 -2.05 -5.66
C PHE A 323 5.09 -2.68 -5.94
N ARG A 324 5.27 -3.96 -5.56
CA ARG A 324 6.48 -4.71 -5.88
C ARG A 324 6.41 -5.18 -7.32
N ALA A 325 7.53 -5.13 -8.01
CA ALA A 325 7.63 -5.65 -9.37
C ALA A 325 9.05 -6.09 -9.70
N ALA A 326 9.16 -6.99 -10.67
CA ALA A 326 10.38 -7.21 -11.40
C ALA A 326 10.30 -6.46 -12.74
N VAL A 327 11.25 -5.58 -13.00
CA VAL A 327 11.29 -4.71 -14.20
C VAL A 327 12.64 -4.82 -14.88
N ARG A 328 12.70 -4.46 -16.17
CA ARG A 328 13.98 -4.22 -16.85
C ARG A 328 14.25 -2.73 -17.04
N LEU A 329 15.49 -2.35 -16.75
CA LEU A 329 15.98 -0.99 -16.91
C LEU A 329 17.13 -0.95 -17.92
N SER A 330 17.16 0.06 -18.77
CA SER A 330 18.28 0.33 -19.68
C SER A 330 18.74 1.79 -19.58
N ASN A 331 19.92 2.05 -20.14
CA ASN A 331 20.36 3.42 -20.38
C ASN A 331 19.44 4.11 -21.39
N GLY A 332 19.28 5.43 -21.25
CA GLY A 332 18.54 6.28 -22.18
C GLY A 332 19.41 7.41 -22.72
N GLU A 333 19.18 7.80 -23.97
CA GLU A 333 19.92 8.90 -24.59
C GLU A 333 19.57 10.24 -23.92
N GLY A 334 20.60 10.98 -23.47
CA GLY A 334 20.43 12.31 -22.89
C GLY A 334 19.80 12.32 -21.49
N LEU A 335 19.66 11.16 -20.84
CA LEU A 335 19.20 11.05 -19.46
C LEU A 335 20.32 11.36 -18.47
N ARG A 336 19.94 11.75 -17.25
CA ARG A 336 20.89 11.90 -16.14
C ARG A 336 21.39 10.53 -15.66
N PRO A 337 22.53 10.46 -14.94
CA PRO A 337 23.06 9.19 -14.44
C PRO A 337 22.13 8.41 -13.49
N ASP A 338 21.16 9.09 -12.86
CA ASP A 338 20.14 8.51 -11.99
C ASP A 338 18.79 8.29 -12.70
N GLU A 339 18.75 8.43 -14.02
CA GLU A 339 17.57 8.30 -14.87
C GLU A 339 17.75 7.20 -15.91
N PHE A 340 16.80 6.27 -15.94
CA PHE A 340 16.81 5.09 -16.80
C PHE A 340 15.56 5.03 -17.68
N VAL A 341 15.61 4.18 -18.69
CA VAL A 341 14.44 3.78 -19.46
C VAL A 341 13.89 2.50 -18.85
N LEU A 342 12.61 2.49 -18.51
CA LEU A 342 11.87 1.29 -18.10
C LEU A 342 11.43 0.59 -19.38
N THR A 343 12.05 -0.56 -19.67
CA THR A 343 11.86 -1.26 -20.96
C THR A 343 10.82 -2.36 -20.88
N GLU A 344 10.63 -2.94 -19.68
CA GLU A 344 9.75 -4.09 -19.49
C GLU A 344 9.24 -4.19 -18.05
N LEU A 345 7.98 -4.61 -17.88
CA LEU A 345 7.45 -5.15 -16.64
C LEU A 345 7.51 -6.68 -16.75
N VAL A 346 8.51 -7.29 -16.13
CA VAL A 346 8.75 -8.74 -16.21
C VAL A 346 7.74 -9.51 -15.35
N SER A 347 7.41 -8.96 -14.18
CA SER A 347 6.40 -9.52 -13.28
C SER A 347 5.79 -8.43 -12.39
N PRO A 348 4.46 -8.45 -12.14
CA PRO A 348 3.78 -7.54 -11.22
C PRO A 348 3.99 -7.90 -9.73
N GLU A 349 4.96 -8.77 -9.43
CA GLU A 349 5.48 -9.08 -8.11
C GLU A 349 6.96 -9.52 -8.24
N TRP A 350 7.66 -9.85 -7.15
CA TRP A 350 9.06 -10.31 -7.20
C TRP A 350 9.24 -11.77 -7.62
N VAL A 351 8.15 -12.55 -7.64
CA VAL A 351 8.17 -13.93 -8.15
C VAL A 351 8.18 -13.90 -9.68
N LEU A 352 9.03 -14.72 -10.29
CA LEU A 352 9.15 -14.83 -11.74
C LEU A 352 8.59 -16.16 -12.25
N VAL A 353 7.98 -16.09 -13.44
CA VAL A 353 7.64 -17.27 -14.24
C VAL A 353 8.91 -17.83 -14.85
N GLU A 354 9.10 -19.13 -14.77
CA GLU A 354 10.18 -19.78 -15.50
C GLU A 354 9.81 -19.87 -16.98
N SER A 355 10.61 -19.23 -17.83
CA SER A 355 10.68 -19.58 -19.24
C SER A 355 11.52 -20.85 -19.36
N GLU A 356 10.92 -21.93 -19.89
CA GLU A 356 11.61 -23.17 -20.26
C GLU A 356 12.81 -22.93 -21.20
#